data_AF-A0A965CXJ2-F1
#
_entry.id   AF-A0A965CXJ2-F1
#
_cell.length_a   1.000
_cell.length_b   1.000
_cell.length_c   1.000
_cell.angle_alpha   90.00
_cell.angle_beta   90.00
_cell.angle_gamma   90.00
#
_symmetry.space_group_name_H-M   'P 1'
#
loop_
_entity.id
_entity.type
_entity.pdbx_description
1 polymer ?
#
loop_
_entity_poly.entity_id
_entity_poly.type
_entity_poly.pdbx_seq_one_letter_code
_entity_poly.pdbx_strand_id
1 'polypeptide(L)' 'EIVNKLNAEINRILELKDVVARFDELGTRRNPMSPEQFSAFQRAELAKYKEVVTKSGVRME' A
#
# COMPACT_ATOMS: atom_id res chain seq x y z
N GLU A 1 -15.50 -12.69 -4.46
CA GLU A 1 -16.55 -11.64 -4.49
C GLU A 1 -16.38 -10.58 -3.39
N ILE A 2 -16.32 -10.96 -2.11
CA ILE A 2 -16.20 -10.00 -0.97
C ILE A 2 -14.99 -9.07 -1.11
N VAL A 3 -13.81 -9.62 -1.43
CA VAL A 3 -12.57 -8.85 -1.61
C VAL A 3 -12.75 -7.76 -2.67
N ASN A 4 -13.42 -8.08 -3.78
CA ASN A 4 -13.63 -7.12 -4.87
C ASN A 4 -14.62 -6.02 -4.45
N LYS A 5 -15.67 -6.35 -3.69
CA LYS A 5 -16.61 -5.37 -3.14
C LYS A 5 -15.91 -4.39 -2.19
N LEU A 6 -15.07 -4.92 -1.29
CA LEU A 6 -14.30 -4.09 -0.36
C LEU A 6 -13.29 -3.21 -1.09
N ASN A 7 -12.57 -3.77 -2.07
CA ASN A 7 -11.61 -3.00 -2.87
C ASN A 7 -12.29 -1.85 -3.61
N ALA A 8 -13.42 -2.11 -4.26
CA ALA A 8 -14.17 -1.08 -4.96
C ALA A 8 -14.63 0.05 -4.02
N GLU A 9 -15.17 -0.31 -2.86
CA GLU A 9 -15.64 0.68 -1.89
C GLU A 9 -14.49 1.47 -1.25
N ILE A 10 -13.37 0.83 -0.95
CA ILE A 10 -12.17 1.50 -0.44
C ILE A 10 -11.64 2.50 -1.48
N ASN A 11 -11.55 2.11 -2.75
CA ASN A 11 -11.10 3.00 -3.82
C ASN A 11 -12.03 4.22 -3.95
N ARG A 12 -13.36 4.01 -3.85
CA ARG A 12 -14.34 5.10 -3.83
C ARG A 12 -14.14 6.04 -2.63
N ILE A 13 -13.94 5.48 -1.43
CA ILE A 13 -13.71 6.27 -0.20
C ILE A 13 -12.43 7.09 -0.32
N LEU A 14 -11.36 6.53 -0.89
CA LEU A 14 -10.11 7.25 -1.09
C LEU A 14 -10.29 8.48 -1.98
N GLU A 15 -11.28 8.54 -2.86
CA GLU A 15 -11.56 9.69 -3.73
C GLU A 15 -12.42 10.78 -3.07
N LEU A 16 -12.98 10.53 -1.89
CA LEU A 16 -13.79 11.51 -1.17
C LEU A 16 -12.95 12.73 -0.75
N LYS A 17 -13.51 13.93 -0.89
CA LYS A 17 -12.78 15.20 -0.71
C LYS A 17 -12.16 15.36 0.68
N ASP A 18 -12.90 14.97 1.71
CA ASP A 18 -12.45 14.98 3.10
C ASP A 18 -11.32 13.98 3.35
N VAL A 19 -11.40 12.78 2.75
CA VAL A 19 -10.32 11.79 2.79
C VAL A 19 -9.09 12.28 2.04
N VAL A 20 -9.25 12.89 0.87
CA VAL A 20 -8.15 13.52 0.12
C VAL A 20 -7.44 14.56 0.98
N ALA A 21 -8.20 15.52 1.51
CA ALA A 21 -7.68 16.59 2.35
C ALA A 21 -6.93 16.02 3.56
N ARG A 22 -7.45 14.95 4.18
CA ARG A 22 -6.80 14.32 5.32
C ARG A 22 -5.44 13.68 4.96
N PHE A 23 -5.33 13.04 3.80
CA PHE A 23 -4.04 12.48 3.36
C PHE A 23 -3.02 13.59 3.08
N ASP A 24 -3.47 14.69 2.47
CA ASP A 24 -2.63 15.86 2.17
C ASP A 24 -2.14 16.53 3.47
N GLU A 25 -3.01 16.70 4.48
CA GLU A 25 -2.66 17.20 5.83
C GLU A 25 -1.59 16.34 6.51
N LEU A 26 -1.68 15.02 6.35
CA LEU A 26 -0.71 14.08 6.91
C LEU A 26 0.61 14.01 6.12
N GLY A 27 0.72 14.73 5.00
CA GLY A 27 1.89 14.69 4.12
C GLY A 27 2.04 13.35 3.40
N THR A 28 0.96 12.61 3.22
CA THR A 28 0.93 11.28 2.60
C THR A 28 0.19 11.31 1.27
N ARG A 29 0.35 10.26 0.46
CA ARG A 29 -0.37 10.13 -0.81
C ARG A 29 -1.16 8.84 -0.83
N ARG A 30 -2.37 8.94 -1.34
CA ARG A 30 -3.21 7.79 -1.66
C ARG A 30 -2.62 7.08 -2.88
N ASN A 31 -2.65 5.75 -2.87
CA ASN A 31 -2.26 4.93 -4.02
C ASN A 31 -3.29 3.79 -4.20
N PRO A 32 -4.46 4.06 -4.80
CA PRO A 32 -5.47 3.05 -5.07
C PRO A 32 -4.89 1.95 -5.98
N MET A 33 -5.15 0.70 -5.63
CA MET A 33 -4.66 -0.48 -6.36
C MET A 33 -5.75 -1.55 -6.42
N SER A 34 -5.69 -2.40 -7.45
CA SER A 34 -6.42 -3.67 -7.46
C SER A 34 -5.78 -4.66 -6.46
N PRO A 35 -6.51 -5.70 -6.01
CA PRO A 35 -5.94 -6.75 -5.17
C PRO A 35 -4.69 -7.41 -5.78
N GLU A 36 -4.69 -7.61 -7.10
CA GLU A 36 -3.59 -8.22 -7.84
C GLU A 36 -2.38 -7.28 -7.89
N GLN A 37 -2.60 -5.98 -8.12
CA GLN A 37 -1.55 -4.96 -8.07
C GLN A 37 -0.93 -4.87 -6.67
N PHE A 38 -1.75 -4.89 -5.63
CA PHE A 38 -1.26 -4.88 -4.25
C PHE A 38 -0.49 -6.15 -3.90
N SER A 39 -0.93 -7.30 -4.39
CA SER A 39 -0.22 -8.58 -4.25
C SER A 39 1.15 -8.55 -4.95
N ALA A 40 1.21 -7.98 -6.16
CA ALA A 40 2.46 -7.81 -6.89
C ALA A 40 3.42 -6.84 -6.19
N PHE A 41 2.90 -5.71 -5.68
CA PHE A 41 3.67 -4.75 -4.90
C PHE A 41 4.30 -5.39 -3.66
N GLN A 42 3.53 -6.16 -2.88
CA GLN A 42 4.05 -6.85 -1.70
C GLN A 42 5.19 -7.83 -2.04
N ARG A 43 5.07 -8.58 -3.14
CA ARG A 43 6.16 -9.47 -3.60
C ARG A 43 7.42 -8.70 -3.99
N ALA A 44 7.26 -7.57 -4.68
CA ALA A 44 8.38 -6.73 -5.10
C ALA A 44 9.08 -6.10 -3.89
N GLU A 45 8.33 -5.54 -2.94
CA GLU A 45 8.88 -4.97 -1.72
C GLU A 45 9.57 -6.03 -0.85
N LEU A 46 9.00 -7.23 -0.74
CA LEU A 46 9.64 -8.34 -0.02
C LEU A 46 11.01 -8.68 -0.62
N ALA A 47 11.09 -8.80 -1.96
CA ALA A 47 12.36 -9.06 -2.63
C ALA A 47 13.38 -7.94 -2.39
N LYS A 48 12.94 -6.68 -2.51
CA LYS A 48 13.78 -5.49 -2.28
C LYS A 48 14.34 -5.47 -0.86
N TYR A 49 13.49 -5.62 0.16
CA TYR A 49 13.95 -5.54 1.55
C TYR A 49 14.75 -6.75 1.99
N LYS A 50 14.50 -7.95 1.43
CA LYS A 50 15.37 -9.11 1.64
C LYS A 50 16.81 -8.81 1.22
N GLU A 51 16.98 -8.17 0.07
CA GLU A 51 18.30 -7.75 -0.41
C GLU A 51 18.94 -6.71 0.52
N VAL A 52 18.17 -5.70 0.93
CA VAL A 52 18.64 -4.66 1.87
C VAL A 52 19.13 -5.28 3.18
N VAL A 53 18.33 -6.14 3.82
CA VAL A 53 18.69 -6.80 5.09
C VAL A 53 19.93 -7.66 4.93
N THR A 54 20.02 -8.44 3.84
CA THR A 54 21.18 -9.30 3.58
C THR A 54 22.45 -8.48 3.40
N LYS A 55 22.38 -7.35 2.71
CA LYS A 55 23.53 -6.47 2.46
C LYS A 55 23.93 -5.62 3.66
N SER A 56 22.97 -5.18 4.47
CA SER A 56 23.22 -4.31 5.63
C SER A 56 23.66 -5.08 6.87
N GLY A 57 23.38 -6.38 6.95
CA GLY A 57 23.65 -7.20 8.13
C GLY A 57 22.76 -6.87 9.32
N VAL A 58 21.70 -6.07 9.12
CA VAL A 58 20.72 -5.73 10.16
C VAL A 58 20.02 -7.01 10.62
N ARG A 59 19.90 -7.17 11.94
CA ARG A 59 19.15 -8.25 12.58
C ARG A 59 18.05 -7.64 13.44
N MET A 60 16.95 -8.36 13.60
CA MET A 60 15.96 -8.02 14.62
C MET A 60 16.54 -8.35 15.99
N GLU A 61 16.32 -7.47 16.95
CA GLU A 61 16.69 -7.64 18.37
C GLU A 61 15.74 -8.58 19.11
#